data_AF-A0A5C7I3J6-F1
#
_entry.id   AF-A0A5C7I3J6-F1
#
_cell.length_a   1.000
_cell.length_b   1.000
_cell.length_c   1.000
_cell.angle_alpha   90.00
_cell.angle_beta   90.00
_cell.angle_gamma   90.00
#
_symmetry.space_group_name_H-M   'P 1'
#
loop_
_entity.id
_entity.type
_entity.pdbx_description
1 polymer ?
#
loop_
_entity_poly.entity_id
_entity_poly.type
_entity_poly.pdbx_seq_one_letter_code
_entity_poly.pdbx_strand_id
1 'polypeptide(L)'
;MTKKNMMKVRENNNNLLLLVMLCTLFSSGFEAHALSYDYSATIECLANPHKPQYGGGIIVNPNLDHGLKGWSTFGKAKIQHRESGGNKFLVAHSRSQPYDSISQKLYLRKNMLYTFSAWIQVSKGVAAVSAVFKTRNGFKHAGAIVAKANCWSMLKGGLTVDASGPAELYFEVCVYACVCVCLFSYVYNIV
;
A
#
# COMPACT_ATOMS: atom_id res chain seq x y z
N MET A 1 61.19 -31.30 -33.84
CA MET A 1 59.75 -31.19 -34.17
C MET A 1 59.02 -32.34 -33.49
N THR A 2 58.44 -32.11 -32.30
CA THR A 2 57.86 -33.15 -31.43
C THR A 2 56.36 -33.32 -31.69
N LYS A 3 55.90 -34.54 -31.99
CA LYS A 3 54.46 -34.84 -32.09
C LYS A 3 53.79 -34.76 -30.72
N LYS A 4 52.83 -33.85 -30.56
CA LYS A 4 51.88 -33.90 -29.43
C LYS A 4 50.90 -35.05 -29.67
N ASN A 5 50.86 -36.02 -28.75
CA ASN A 5 49.77 -36.99 -28.71
C ASN A 5 48.57 -36.36 -28.02
N MET A 6 47.43 -36.31 -28.71
CA MET A 6 46.20 -35.71 -28.22
C MET A 6 45.40 -36.75 -27.43
N MET A 7 45.22 -36.52 -26.13
CA MET A 7 44.48 -37.42 -25.24
C MET A 7 42.99 -37.35 -25.56
N LYS A 8 42.41 -38.47 -26.02
CA LYS A 8 40.99 -38.55 -26.38
C LYS A 8 40.15 -38.72 -25.12
N VAL A 9 39.63 -37.61 -24.58
CA VAL A 9 38.66 -37.64 -23.49
C VAL A 9 37.42 -38.40 -23.96
N ARG A 10 37.10 -39.51 -23.28
CA ARG A 10 35.89 -40.29 -23.55
C ARG A 10 34.81 -39.81 -22.59
N GLU A 11 33.93 -38.96 -23.12
CA GLU A 11 32.79 -38.44 -22.38
C GLU A 11 31.83 -39.57 -21.99
N ASN A 12 31.53 -39.69 -20.70
CA ASN A 12 30.82 -40.83 -20.15
C ASN A 12 29.36 -40.45 -19.88
N ASN A 13 28.53 -40.50 -20.94
CA ASN A 13 27.13 -40.01 -20.96
C ASN A 13 26.29 -40.45 -19.75
N ASN A 14 26.55 -41.64 -19.20
CA ASN A 14 25.85 -42.17 -18.03
C ASN A 14 26.04 -41.30 -16.78
N ASN A 15 27.21 -40.69 -16.57
CA ASN A 15 27.44 -39.81 -15.41
C ASN A 15 26.71 -38.47 -15.58
N LEU A 16 26.61 -37.95 -16.80
CA LEU A 16 25.84 -36.74 -17.10
C LEU A 16 24.34 -36.98 -16.86
N LEU A 17 23.83 -38.13 -17.33
CA LEU A 17 22.44 -38.54 -17.10
C LEU A 17 22.13 -38.73 -15.61
N LEU A 18 23.06 -39.33 -14.84
CA LEU A 18 22.93 -39.49 -13.39
C LEU A 18 22.94 -38.14 -12.66
N LEU A 19 23.76 -37.18 -13.09
CA LEU A 19 23.77 -35.82 -12.55
C LEU A 19 22.42 -35.12 -12.76
N VAL A 20 21.90 -35.19 -13.99
CA VAL A 20 20.59 -34.60 -14.36
C VAL A 20 19.46 -35.22 -13.53
N MET A 21 19.48 -36.54 -13.32
CA MET A 21 18.49 -37.24 -12.48
C MET A 21 18.62 -36.93 -10.97
N LEU A 22 19.82 -36.58 -10.48
CA LEU A 22 19.95 -36.05 -9.11
C LEU A 22 19.42 -34.62 -9.01
N CYS A 23 19.67 -33.76 -9.99
CA CYS A 23 19.21 -32.37 -9.97
C CYS A 23 17.68 -32.24 -9.94
N THR A 24 16.93 -33.16 -10.55
CA THR A 24 15.45 -33.18 -10.50
C THR A 24 14.91 -33.67 -9.15
N LEU A 25 15.69 -34.46 -8.39
CA LEU A 25 15.31 -34.91 -7.05
C LEU A 25 15.57 -33.86 -5.96
N PHE A 26 16.52 -32.93 -6.19
CA PHE A 26 16.84 -31.84 -5.26
C PHE A 26 16.10 -30.52 -5.56
N SER A 27 15.35 -30.43 -6.66
CA SER A 27 14.52 -29.26 -6.97
C SER A 27 13.18 -29.32 -6.24
N SER A 28 13.23 -29.13 -4.91
CA SER A 28 12.03 -28.75 -4.15
C SER A 28 11.48 -27.45 -4.76
N GLY A 29 10.31 -27.54 -5.39
CA GLY A 29 9.70 -26.38 -6.04
C GLY A 29 9.51 -25.24 -5.06
N PHE A 30 9.96 -24.04 -5.42
CA PHE A 30 9.65 -22.84 -4.64
C PHE A 30 8.15 -22.55 -4.76
N GLU A 31 7.39 -22.88 -3.72
CA GLU A 31 5.99 -22.46 -3.61
C GLU A 31 5.94 -20.95 -3.31
N ALA A 32 5.99 -20.15 -4.37
CA ALA A 32 5.79 -18.71 -4.27
C ALA A 32 4.31 -18.44 -3.97
N HIS A 33 3.97 -18.23 -2.69
CA HIS A 33 2.64 -17.83 -2.26
C HIS A 33 2.26 -16.41 -2.75
N ALA A 34 1.85 -16.32 -4.01
CA ALA A 34 1.07 -15.20 -4.50
C ALA A 34 -0.31 -15.25 -3.83
N LEU A 35 -0.63 -14.28 -2.95
CA LEU A 35 -2.02 -14.08 -2.55
C LEU A 35 -2.83 -13.70 -3.79
N SER A 36 -4.09 -14.14 -3.81
CA SER A 36 -5.06 -13.73 -4.82
C SER A 36 -5.15 -12.21 -4.87
N TYR A 37 -4.89 -11.63 -6.04
CA TYR A 37 -5.00 -10.18 -6.23
C TYR A 37 -6.45 -9.71 -6.02
N ASP A 38 -6.61 -8.65 -5.26
CA ASP A 38 -7.91 -8.05 -4.95
C ASP A 38 -8.37 -7.11 -6.08
N TYR A 39 -9.20 -7.66 -6.97
CA TYR A 39 -9.83 -6.97 -8.09
C TYR A 39 -10.98 -6.01 -7.68
N SER A 40 -11.28 -5.82 -6.40
CA SER A 40 -12.33 -4.89 -5.93
C SER A 40 -12.03 -3.39 -6.13
N ALA A 41 -10.91 -3.06 -6.78
CA ALA A 41 -10.51 -1.70 -7.06
C ALA A 41 -11.35 -1.09 -8.19
N THR A 42 -11.97 0.07 -7.93
CA THR A 42 -12.85 0.76 -8.89
C THR A 42 -12.57 2.26 -8.94
N ILE A 43 -12.84 2.86 -10.10
CA ILE A 43 -12.83 4.31 -10.31
C ILE A 43 -14.20 4.95 -10.04
N GLU A 44 -15.23 4.14 -9.81
CA GLU A 44 -16.59 4.59 -9.54
C GLU A 44 -16.70 5.23 -8.15
N CYS A 45 -17.61 6.20 -8.02
CA CYS A 45 -17.89 6.83 -6.73
C CYS A 45 -19.07 6.13 -6.06
N LEU A 46 -18.80 5.29 -5.09
CA LEU A 46 -19.78 4.38 -4.49
C LEU A 46 -20.58 5.06 -3.37
N ALA A 47 -21.86 4.68 -3.19
CA ALA A 47 -22.66 5.16 -2.06
C ALA A 47 -22.08 4.71 -0.71
N ASN A 48 -21.58 3.48 -0.65
CA ASN A 48 -20.84 2.92 0.49
C ASN A 48 -19.49 2.36 -0.01
N PRO A 49 -18.39 2.54 0.74
CA PRO A 49 -17.09 2.01 0.35
C PRO A 49 -17.02 0.48 0.57
N HIS A 50 -16.16 -0.19 -0.20
CA HIS A 50 -15.80 -1.57 0.12
C HIS A 50 -14.93 -1.66 1.38
N LYS A 51 -14.86 -2.85 1.97
CA LYS A 51 -13.92 -3.16 3.07
C LYS A 51 -12.46 -2.87 2.65
N PRO A 52 -11.53 -2.66 3.60
CA PRO A 52 -10.11 -2.53 3.28
C PRO A 52 -9.58 -3.69 2.43
N GLN A 53 -8.88 -3.38 1.33
CA GLN A 53 -8.18 -4.41 0.55
C GLN A 53 -7.10 -5.06 1.44
N TYR A 54 -6.88 -6.36 1.27
CA TYR A 54 -5.87 -7.13 2.00
C TYR A 54 -5.98 -7.02 3.55
N GLY A 55 -7.18 -6.76 4.08
CA GLY A 55 -7.43 -6.66 5.53
C GLY A 55 -6.79 -5.47 6.24
N GLY A 56 -6.24 -4.50 5.49
CA GLY A 56 -5.61 -3.30 6.04
C GLY A 56 -4.11 -3.37 6.31
N GLY A 57 -3.53 -4.58 6.39
CA GLY A 57 -2.09 -4.78 6.56
C GLY A 57 -1.48 -4.09 7.78
N ILE A 58 -0.49 -3.20 7.59
CA ILE A 58 0.19 -2.51 8.73
C ILE A 58 -0.59 -1.31 9.29
N ILE A 59 -1.74 -0.99 8.71
CA ILE A 59 -2.62 0.07 9.22
C ILE A 59 -3.19 -0.39 10.57
N VAL A 60 -3.11 0.48 11.59
CA VAL A 60 -3.71 0.23 12.90
C VAL A 60 -5.18 0.60 12.86
N ASN A 61 -6.04 -0.32 13.28
CA ASN A 61 -7.51 -0.14 13.29
C ASN A 61 -8.07 0.24 11.90
N PRO A 62 -7.83 -0.56 10.84
CA PRO A 62 -8.19 -0.22 9.46
C PRO A 62 -9.69 -0.17 9.22
N ASN A 63 -10.47 -0.98 9.94
CA ASN A 63 -11.94 -1.01 9.91
C ASN A 63 -12.59 0.06 10.82
N LEU A 64 -11.79 0.80 11.59
CA LEU A 64 -12.24 1.81 12.56
C LEU A 64 -13.13 1.31 13.70
N ASP A 65 -13.21 -0.01 13.93
CA ASP A 65 -14.00 -0.62 15.01
C ASP A 65 -13.66 -0.11 16.41
N HIS A 66 -12.42 0.36 16.62
CA HIS A 66 -11.95 0.94 17.88
C HIS A 66 -11.85 2.48 17.83
N GLY A 67 -12.69 3.13 17.02
CA GLY A 67 -12.76 4.58 16.89
C GLY A 67 -11.44 5.19 16.41
N LEU A 68 -10.87 6.10 17.20
CA LEU A 68 -9.60 6.80 16.89
C LEU A 68 -8.33 6.01 17.28
N LYS A 69 -8.43 4.76 17.76
CA LYS A 69 -7.24 3.99 18.17
C LYS A 69 -6.23 3.87 17.02
N GLY A 70 -5.01 4.37 17.23
CA GLY A 70 -3.94 4.39 16.22
C GLY A 70 -4.00 5.54 15.21
N TRP A 71 -5.01 6.41 15.27
CA TRP A 71 -5.20 7.55 14.38
C TRP A 71 -4.92 8.87 15.12
N SER A 72 -4.30 9.82 14.41
CA SER A 72 -3.92 11.12 14.96
C SER A 72 -4.23 12.26 13.99
N THR A 73 -3.99 13.50 14.42
CA THR A 73 -4.10 14.71 13.59
C THR A 73 -2.76 15.00 12.92
N PHE A 74 -2.77 15.30 11.62
CA PHE A 74 -1.69 16.04 10.98
C PHE A 74 -2.02 17.54 10.98
N GLY A 75 -1.03 18.38 11.29
CA GLY A 75 -1.24 19.82 11.41
C GLY A 75 -2.22 20.19 12.54
N LYS A 76 -3.16 21.08 12.27
CA LYS A 76 -4.11 21.67 13.23
C LYS A 76 -5.57 21.22 13.04
N ALA A 77 -5.82 20.20 12.20
CA ALA A 77 -7.16 19.66 12.04
C ALA A 77 -7.74 19.13 13.37
N LYS A 78 -9.07 19.21 13.51
CA LYS A 78 -9.82 18.43 14.48
C LYS A 78 -10.32 17.17 13.80
N ILE A 79 -10.25 16.02 14.49
CA ILE A 79 -10.65 14.73 13.94
C ILE A 79 -11.80 14.12 14.74
N GLN A 80 -12.70 13.44 14.04
CA GLN A 80 -13.85 12.75 14.62
C GLN A 80 -14.03 11.39 13.95
N HIS A 81 -14.30 10.36 14.75
CA HIS A 81 -14.88 9.12 14.25
C HIS A 81 -16.39 9.29 14.07
N ARG A 82 -16.94 8.81 12.96
CA ARG A 82 -18.37 8.83 12.64
C ARG A 82 -18.80 7.52 12.00
N GLU A 83 -20.09 7.24 12.07
CA GLU A 83 -20.70 6.10 11.40
C GLU A 83 -21.97 6.56 10.67
N SER A 84 -22.18 6.08 9.44
CA SER A 84 -23.37 6.36 8.63
C SER A 84 -23.55 5.26 7.60
N GLY A 85 -24.78 4.80 7.37
CA GLY A 85 -25.07 3.73 6.39
C GLY A 85 -24.37 2.39 6.67
N GLY A 86 -24.00 2.12 7.94
CA GLY A 86 -23.19 0.95 8.32
C GLY A 86 -21.70 1.08 8.01
N ASN A 87 -21.25 2.24 7.53
CA ASN A 87 -19.86 2.55 7.23
C ASN A 87 -19.24 3.45 8.32
N LYS A 88 -18.09 3.04 8.85
CA LYS A 88 -17.29 3.78 9.85
C LYS A 88 -16.21 4.59 9.15
N PHE A 89 -16.05 5.84 9.56
CA PHE A 89 -15.16 6.79 8.88
C PHE A 89 -14.57 7.85 9.82
N LEU A 90 -13.43 8.41 9.41
CA LEU A 90 -12.79 9.52 10.08
C LEU A 90 -13.02 10.82 9.31
N VAL A 91 -13.30 11.90 10.03
CA VAL A 91 -13.51 13.24 9.46
C VAL A 91 -12.47 14.20 10.01
N ALA A 92 -11.62 14.75 9.14
CA ALA A 92 -10.81 15.92 9.43
C ALA A 92 -11.56 17.20 9.09
N HIS A 93 -11.82 18.02 10.10
CA HIS A 93 -12.55 19.28 10.01
C HIS A 93 -11.81 20.42 10.70
N SER A 94 -12.35 21.64 10.59
CA SER A 94 -11.71 22.86 11.14
C SER A 94 -10.27 23.05 10.61
N ARG A 95 -10.06 22.68 9.34
CA ARG A 95 -8.78 22.74 8.63
C ARG A 95 -8.44 24.19 8.28
N SER A 96 -7.19 24.59 8.50
CA SER A 96 -6.64 25.91 8.15
C SER A 96 -5.63 25.86 7.00
N GLN A 97 -5.01 24.70 6.79
CA GLN A 97 -3.95 24.46 5.81
C GLN A 97 -4.27 23.24 4.91
N PRO A 98 -3.74 23.16 3.68
CA PRO A 98 -3.99 22.03 2.78
C PRO A 98 -3.61 20.66 3.36
N TYR A 99 -2.62 20.60 4.24
CA TYR A 99 -2.15 19.38 4.92
C TYR A 99 -2.86 19.06 6.25
N ASP A 100 -3.64 19.99 6.82
CA ASP A 100 -4.38 19.76 8.06
C ASP A 100 -5.35 18.58 7.85
N SER A 101 -5.09 17.43 8.47
CA SER A 101 -5.77 16.18 8.11
C SER A 101 -5.69 15.13 9.22
N ILE A 102 -6.13 13.92 8.91
CA ILE A 102 -5.91 12.70 9.70
C ILE A 102 -4.58 12.08 9.31
N SER A 103 -3.84 11.56 10.29
CA SER A 103 -2.61 10.80 10.08
C SER A 103 -2.61 9.44 10.75
N GLN A 104 -1.75 8.57 10.22
CA GLN A 104 -1.32 7.36 10.91
C GLN A 104 0.19 7.21 10.86
N LYS A 105 0.77 6.88 12.01
CA LYS A 105 2.20 6.61 12.17
C LYS A 105 2.49 5.16 11.85
N LEU A 106 3.51 4.93 11.03
CA LEU A 106 3.89 3.67 10.44
C LEU A 106 5.41 3.45 10.58
N TYR A 107 5.87 2.23 10.36
CA TYR A 107 7.29 1.93 10.18
C TYR A 107 7.50 1.32 8.80
N LEU A 108 8.26 2.01 7.95
CA LEU A 108 8.58 1.57 6.61
C LEU A 108 9.91 0.81 6.59
N ARG A 109 10.04 -0.18 5.73
CA ARG A 109 11.23 -1.02 5.54
C ARG A 109 11.83 -0.72 4.17
N LYS A 110 13.15 -0.50 4.14
CA LYS A 110 13.94 -0.31 2.92
C LYS A 110 13.75 -1.48 1.95
N ASN A 111 13.81 -1.18 0.64
CA ASN A 111 13.74 -2.13 -0.48
C ASN A 111 12.39 -2.86 -0.63
N MET A 112 11.33 -2.44 0.07
CA MET A 112 9.98 -2.95 -0.18
C MET A 112 9.19 -1.96 -1.04
N LEU A 113 8.23 -2.47 -1.81
CA LEU A 113 7.24 -1.68 -2.52
C LEU A 113 5.95 -1.57 -1.70
N TYR A 114 5.56 -0.34 -1.35
CA TYR A 114 4.42 -0.05 -0.49
C TYR A 114 3.21 0.39 -1.32
N THR A 115 2.33 -0.51 -1.75
CA THR A 115 0.98 -0.17 -2.25
C THR A 115 0.06 0.26 -1.09
N PHE A 116 -0.85 1.20 -1.34
CA PHE A 116 -1.95 1.49 -0.43
C PHE A 116 -3.24 1.77 -1.20
N SER A 117 -4.37 1.69 -0.49
CA SER A 117 -5.61 2.33 -0.92
C SER A 117 -6.37 2.91 0.26
N ALA A 118 -7.20 3.92 0.00
CA ALA A 118 -8.08 4.58 0.95
C ALA A 118 -9.38 5.00 0.27
N TRP A 119 -10.50 5.02 1.00
CA TRP A 119 -11.77 5.53 0.48
C TRP A 119 -11.97 6.98 0.92
N ILE A 120 -12.11 7.90 -0.05
CA ILE A 120 -12.11 9.33 0.20
C ILE A 120 -13.47 9.94 -0.16
N GLN A 121 -13.98 10.80 0.70
CA GLN A 121 -15.12 11.66 0.46
C GLN A 121 -14.80 13.08 0.93
N VAL A 122 -15.35 14.10 0.27
CA VAL A 122 -15.27 15.48 0.78
C VAL A 122 -16.64 15.99 1.19
N SER A 123 -16.69 16.87 2.20
CA SER A 123 -17.96 17.34 2.76
C SER A 123 -18.82 18.15 1.79
N LYS A 124 -18.21 18.80 0.80
CA LYS A 124 -18.86 19.70 -0.17
C LYS A 124 -18.08 19.72 -1.49
N GLY A 125 -18.79 19.84 -2.60
CA GLY A 125 -18.21 20.04 -3.93
C GLY A 125 -17.34 18.87 -4.40
N VAL A 126 -16.24 19.21 -5.07
CA VAL A 126 -15.25 18.30 -5.65
C VAL A 126 -13.86 18.81 -5.28
N ALA A 127 -12.93 17.92 -4.96
CA ALA A 127 -11.56 18.29 -4.60
C ALA A 127 -10.54 17.20 -5.00
N ALA A 128 -9.35 17.63 -5.39
CA ALA A 128 -8.19 16.74 -5.46
C ALA A 128 -7.69 16.42 -4.03
N VAL A 129 -7.49 15.14 -3.74
CA VAL A 129 -6.98 14.62 -2.47
C VAL A 129 -5.77 13.75 -2.74
N SER A 130 -4.62 14.12 -2.18
CA SER A 130 -3.35 13.40 -2.28
C SER A 130 -3.03 12.68 -0.97
N ALA A 131 -2.56 11.44 -1.05
CA ALA A 131 -1.98 10.73 0.09
C ALA A 131 -0.46 10.94 0.09
N VAL A 132 0.07 11.33 1.25
CA VAL A 132 1.47 11.71 1.40
C VAL A 132 2.08 10.99 2.60
N PHE A 133 3.25 10.40 2.40
CA PHE A 133 4.05 9.80 3.46
C PHE A 133 5.17 10.78 3.82
N LYS A 134 5.09 11.33 5.03
CA LYS A 134 6.22 12.05 5.66
C LYS A 134 7.21 11.03 6.19
N THR A 135 8.44 11.08 5.70
CA THR A 135 9.55 10.21 6.10
C THR A 135 10.70 11.04 6.67
N ARG A 136 11.78 10.40 7.13
CA ARG A 136 13.03 11.09 7.47
C ARG A 136 13.70 11.77 6.26
N ASN A 137 13.45 11.25 5.05
CA ASN A 137 14.01 11.74 3.79
C ASN A 137 13.10 12.78 3.10
N GLY A 138 12.13 13.35 3.83
CA GLY A 138 11.12 14.28 3.30
C GLY A 138 9.81 13.60 2.94
N PHE A 139 9.06 14.22 2.04
CA PHE A 139 7.67 13.86 1.71
C PHE A 139 7.60 13.06 0.42
N LYS A 140 6.82 11.98 0.41
CA LYS A 140 6.57 11.13 -0.76
C LYS A 140 5.07 11.12 -1.06
N HIS A 141 4.66 11.73 -2.18
CA HIS A 141 3.29 11.58 -2.68
C HIS A 141 3.13 10.17 -3.22
N ALA A 142 2.17 9.42 -2.68
CA ALA A 142 1.98 8.01 -3.02
C ALA A 142 0.79 7.80 -3.99
N GLY A 143 -0.15 8.74 -4.05
CA GLY A 143 -1.27 8.70 -4.99
C GLY A 143 -2.22 9.87 -4.77
N ALA A 144 -3.13 10.08 -5.72
CA ALA A 144 -4.15 11.13 -5.65
C ALA A 144 -5.49 10.65 -6.26
N ILE A 145 -6.58 11.26 -5.83
CA ILE A 145 -7.93 11.04 -6.37
C ILE A 145 -8.70 12.36 -6.45
N VAL A 146 -9.65 12.45 -7.37
CA VAL A 146 -10.67 13.50 -7.35
C VAL A 146 -11.87 12.98 -6.56
N ALA A 147 -12.01 13.41 -5.31
CA ALA A 147 -13.12 13.06 -4.45
C ALA A 147 -14.25 14.08 -4.55
N LYS A 148 -15.49 13.64 -4.33
CA LYS A 148 -16.69 14.50 -4.34
C LYS A 148 -17.58 14.26 -3.13
N ALA A 149 -18.57 15.13 -2.94
CA ALA A 149 -19.58 14.96 -1.90
C ALA A 149 -20.54 13.79 -2.20
N ASN A 150 -21.14 13.25 -1.14
CA ASN A 150 -22.23 12.26 -1.14
C ASN A 150 -21.90 10.86 -1.70
N CYS A 151 -20.65 10.56 -2.06
CA CYS A 151 -20.18 9.21 -2.36
C CYS A 151 -18.69 9.06 -2.02
N TRP A 152 -18.15 7.86 -2.15
CA TRP A 152 -16.78 7.48 -1.79
C TRP A 152 -15.98 7.15 -3.04
N SER A 153 -14.84 7.82 -3.21
CA SER A 153 -13.89 7.60 -4.31
C SER A 153 -12.69 6.83 -3.81
N MET A 154 -12.31 5.75 -4.49
CA MET A 154 -11.14 4.97 -4.10
C MET A 154 -9.85 5.66 -4.56
N LEU A 155 -9.03 6.10 -3.60
CA LEU A 155 -7.64 6.48 -3.84
C LEU A 155 -6.81 5.20 -3.78
N LYS A 156 -6.08 4.86 -4.86
CA LYS A 156 -5.09 3.79 -4.88
C LYS A 156 -3.75 4.35 -5.34
N GLY A 157 -2.66 3.82 -4.80
CA GLY A 157 -1.31 4.25 -5.16
C GLY A 157 -0.24 3.45 -4.45
N GLY A 158 0.97 3.99 -4.38
CA GLY A 158 2.06 3.39 -3.63
C GLY A 158 3.34 4.23 -3.59
N LEU A 159 4.34 3.73 -2.88
CA LEU A 159 5.68 4.31 -2.81
C LEU A 159 6.75 3.22 -2.73
N THR A 160 7.94 3.51 -3.24
CA THR A 160 9.15 2.72 -2.97
C THR A 160 9.89 3.33 -1.78
N VAL A 161 10.49 2.48 -0.94
CA VAL A 161 11.12 2.91 0.31
C VAL A 161 12.64 2.75 0.23
N ASP A 162 13.32 3.90 0.19
CA ASP A 162 14.77 4.06 0.08
C ASP A 162 15.52 3.83 1.41
N ALA A 163 14.87 4.14 2.54
CA ALA A 163 15.42 3.95 3.88
C ALA A 163 14.38 3.42 4.88
N SER A 164 14.78 2.47 5.73
CA SER A 164 13.95 1.97 6.83
C SER A 164 13.76 3.04 7.91
N GLY A 165 12.55 3.20 8.43
CA GLY A 165 12.31 4.13 9.53
C GLY A 165 10.84 4.45 9.79
N PRO A 166 10.57 5.28 10.81
CA PRO A 166 9.23 5.80 11.05
C PRO A 166 8.78 6.70 9.89
N ALA A 167 7.51 6.59 9.54
CA ALA A 167 6.82 7.48 8.63
C ALA A 167 5.44 7.87 9.18
N GLU A 168 4.85 8.90 8.61
CA GLU A 168 3.49 9.34 8.92
C GLU A 168 2.73 9.54 7.61
N LEU A 169 1.73 8.69 7.39
CA LEU A 169 0.76 8.85 6.29
C LEU A 169 -0.23 9.94 6.70
N TYR A 170 -0.48 10.90 5.82
CA TYR A 170 -1.51 11.94 5.96
C TYR A 170 -2.09 12.32 4.58
N PHE A 171 -3.06 13.24 4.56
CA PHE A 171 -3.70 13.68 3.32
C PHE A 171 -3.62 15.18 3.09
N GLU A 172 -3.41 15.55 1.82
CA GLU A 172 -3.41 16.92 1.37
C GLU A 172 -4.60 17.16 0.45
N VAL A 173 -5.32 18.26 0.70
CA VAL A 173 -6.49 18.66 -0.09
C VAL A 173 -6.40 20.14 -0.40
N CYS A 174 -6.32 20.46 -1.70
CA CYS A 174 -6.07 21.79 -2.25
C CYS A 174 -7.22 22.81 -2.06
N VAL A 175 -8.22 22.49 -1.21
CA VAL A 175 -9.41 23.31 -0.98
C VAL A 175 -9.80 23.22 0.51
N TYR A 176 -10.44 24.27 1.03
CA TYR A 176 -10.90 24.38 2.43
C TYR A 176 -12.09 23.45 2.80
N ALA A 177 -12.41 22.45 1.98
CA ALA A 177 -13.44 21.46 2.31
C ALA A 177 -13.00 20.54 3.47
N CYS A 178 -13.94 20.01 4.25
CA CYS A 178 -13.61 18.96 5.22
C CYS A 178 -13.36 17.64 4.49
N VAL A 179 -12.42 16.85 5.00
CA VAL A 179 -11.94 15.62 4.36
C VAL A 179 -12.41 14.43 5.19
N CYS A 180 -13.23 13.58 4.59
CA CYS A 180 -13.64 12.31 5.17
C CYS A 180 -12.76 11.22 4.57
N VAL A 181 -12.07 10.44 5.41
CA VAL A 181 -11.33 9.25 4.97
C VAL A 181 -11.85 8.02 5.70
N CYS A 182 -12.22 7.04 4.89
CA CYS A 182 -12.48 5.67 5.25
C CYS A 182 -11.25 4.82 4.98
N LEU A 183 -11.07 3.78 5.82
CA LEU A 183 -10.66 2.44 5.42
C LEU A 183 -9.40 2.34 4.55
N PHE A 184 -8.29 1.93 5.16
CA PHE A 184 -6.96 1.94 4.53
C PHE A 184 -6.41 0.53 4.32
N SER A 185 -5.62 0.33 3.26
CA SER A 185 -5.15 -0.99 2.79
C SER A 185 -3.63 -1.10 2.61
N TYR A 186 -3.10 -2.33 2.70
CA TYR A 186 -1.67 -2.71 2.63
C TYR A 186 -1.54 -4.26 2.62
N VAL A 187 -0.59 -4.95 1.98
CA VAL A 187 0.30 -4.69 0.82
C VAL A 187 0.88 -6.02 0.33
N TYR A 188 1.74 -5.98 -0.70
CA TYR A 188 2.66 -7.07 -1.06
C TYR A 188 4.13 -6.66 -1.10
N ASN A 189 5.00 -7.61 -0.73
CA ASN A 189 6.40 -7.55 -1.12
C ASN A 189 6.49 -8.05 -2.56
N ILE A 190 6.89 -7.21 -3.52
CA ILE A 190 7.31 -7.67 -4.84
C ILE A 190 8.81 -7.96 -4.75
N VAL A 191 9.14 -9.24 -4.60
CA VAL A 191 10.49 -9.79 -4.81
C VAL A 191 10.41 -10.68 -6.04
#